data_AF-A0A165Q6S8-F1
#
_entry.id   AF-A0A165Q6S8-F1
#
_cell.length_a   1.000
_cell.length_b   1.000
_cell.length_c   1.000
_cell.angle_alpha   90.00
_cell.angle_beta   90.00
_cell.angle_gamma   90.00
#
_symmetry.space_group_name_H-M   'P 1'
#
loop_
_entity.id
_entity.type
_entity.pdbx_description
1 polymer ?
#
loop_
_entity_poly.entity_id
_entity_poly.type
_entity_poly.pdbx_seq_one_letter_code
_entity_poly.pdbx_strand_id
1 'polypeptide(L)'
;MTRHAVSDYCDFMPTDSRIWRSIWHRDFPRKIRDFRYKTMHDAYKIGHYWEKITNHEHRSLCQRCGAPESMEHILTECSSPGQNEVWNAAESFWRQKYNHWTRPSLGLILGCALVQHKTQSGRSLPGVDRLFRILISQSAFLIWKLRCERVITHPDEEHSA
;
A
#
# COMPACT_ATOMS: atom_id res chain seq x y z
N MET A 1 8.05 7.64 -8.89
CA MET A 1 7.55 7.56 -7.49
C MET A 1 8.34 6.56 -6.63
N THR A 2 8.26 5.24 -6.87
CA THR A 2 8.85 4.21 -5.98
C THR A 2 10.32 4.38 -5.66
N ARG A 3 11.17 4.70 -6.65
CA ARG A 3 12.61 4.90 -6.38
C ARG A 3 12.90 6.04 -5.41
N HIS A 4 12.17 7.14 -5.53
CA HIS A 4 12.34 8.32 -4.69
C HIS A 4 11.86 7.99 -3.27
N ALA A 5 10.68 7.39 -3.12
CA ALA A 5 10.19 6.97 -1.81
C ALA A 5 11.14 6.00 -1.07
N VAL A 6 11.83 5.09 -1.76
CA VAL A 6 12.85 4.22 -1.15
C VAL A 6 14.12 5.01 -0.81
N SER A 7 14.55 5.90 -1.71
CA SER A 7 15.72 6.76 -1.48
C SER A 7 15.51 7.68 -0.28
N ASP A 8 14.35 8.32 -0.17
CA ASP A 8 14.00 9.22 0.92
C ASP A 8 13.92 8.48 2.26
N TYR A 9 13.64 7.17 2.23
CA TYR A 9 13.51 6.36 3.44
C TYR A 9 14.84 5.77 3.94
N CYS A 10 15.72 5.30 3.05
CA CYS A 10 16.95 4.61 3.46
C CYS A 10 18.21 4.96 2.66
N ASP A 11 18.25 6.15 2.04
CA ASP A 11 19.39 6.69 1.28
C ASP A 11 19.90 5.72 0.21
N PHE A 12 18.97 4.96 -0.37
CA PHE A 12 19.27 3.96 -1.38
C PHE A 12 18.38 4.18 -2.60
N MET A 13 18.99 4.49 -3.74
CA MET A 13 18.28 4.72 -5.00
C MET A 13 18.21 3.42 -5.83
N PRO A 14 17.08 2.69 -5.85
CA PRO A 14 16.95 1.48 -6.64
C PRO A 14 16.80 1.77 -8.13
N THR A 15 17.41 0.92 -8.95
CA THR A 15 17.14 0.85 -10.40
C THR A 15 15.77 0.24 -10.68
N ASP A 16 15.21 0.50 -11.86
CA ASP A 16 13.90 -0.06 -12.25
C ASP A 16 13.93 -1.58 -12.26
N SER A 17 15.02 -2.20 -12.71
CA SER A 17 15.20 -3.65 -12.66
C SER A 17 15.25 -4.21 -11.23
N ARG A 18 15.69 -3.44 -10.24
CA ARG A 18 15.62 -3.85 -8.82
C ARG A 18 14.19 -3.72 -8.29
N ILE A 19 13.49 -2.64 -8.62
CA ILE A 19 12.07 -2.45 -8.26
C ILE A 19 11.24 -3.61 -8.83
N TRP A 20 11.41 -3.89 -10.12
CA TRP A 20 10.77 -4.99 -10.82
C TRP A 20 10.96 -6.35 -10.13
N ARG A 21 12.22 -6.72 -9.88
CA ARG A 21 12.54 -8.00 -9.23
C ARG A 21 12.00 -8.07 -7.79
N SER A 22 11.87 -6.93 -7.11
CA SER A 22 11.36 -6.87 -5.75
C SER A 22 9.90 -7.27 -5.62
N ILE A 23 9.10 -7.23 -6.71
CA ILE A 23 7.72 -7.73 -6.74
C ILE A 23 7.68 -9.18 -6.23
N TRP A 24 8.64 -9.97 -6.69
CA TRP A 24 8.68 -11.42 -6.54
C TRP A 24 9.46 -11.89 -5.32
N HIS A 25 9.73 -10.99 -4.36
CA HIS A 25 10.49 -11.34 -3.17
C HIS A 25 9.87 -12.52 -2.41
N ARG A 26 10.72 -13.44 -1.91
CA ARG A 26 10.31 -14.71 -1.30
C ARG A 26 9.33 -14.55 -0.13
N ASP A 27 9.52 -13.50 0.67
CA ASP A 27 8.70 -13.23 1.86
C ASP A 27 7.25 -12.82 1.52
N PHE A 28 6.95 -12.52 0.26
CA PHE A 28 5.59 -12.24 -0.16
C PHE A 28 4.84 -13.52 -0.55
N PRO A 29 3.67 -13.79 0.03
CA PRO A 29 2.73 -14.78 -0.48
C PRO A 29 2.29 -14.44 -1.90
N ARG A 30 1.87 -15.46 -2.67
CA ARG A 30 1.43 -15.31 -4.08
C ARG A 30 0.39 -14.20 -4.27
N LYS A 31 -0.62 -14.10 -3.39
CA LYS A 31 -1.67 -13.08 -3.46
C LYS A 31 -1.13 -11.66 -3.32
N ILE A 32 -0.11 -11.45 -2.48
CA ILE A 32 0.52 -10.14 -2.31
C ILE A 32 1.41 -9.80 -3.51
N ARG A 33 2.09 -10.79 -4.10
CA ARG A 33 2.85 -10.58 -5.34
C ARG A 33 1.93 -10.14 -6.49
N ASP A 34 0.79 -10.82 -6.66
CA ASP A 34 -0.23 -10.46 -7.65
C ASP A 34 -0.78 -9.05 -7.40
N PHE A 35 -1.14 -8.73 -6.16
CA PHE A 35 -1.58 -7.39 -5.78
C PHE A 35 -0.55 -6.32 -6.12
N ARG A 36 0.71 -6.50 -5.72
CA ARG A 36 1.79 -5.54 -5.99
C ARG A 36 2.06 -5.39 -7.49
N TYR A 37 2.06 -6.49 -8.23
CA TYR A 37 2.18 -6.47 -9.69
C TYR A 37 1.06 -5.62 -10.29
N LYS A 38 -0.20 -5.94 -10.00
CA LYS A 38 -1.36 -5.22 -10.55
C LYS A 38 -1.38 -3.76 -10.15
N THR A 39 -1.03 -3.43 -8.91
CA THR A 39 -0.92 -2.04 -8.45
C THR A 39 0.16 -1.28 -9.23
N MET A 40 1.33 -1.87 -9.43
CA MET A 40 2.43 -1.18 -10.12
C MET A 40 2.17 -1.00 -11.62
N HIS A 41 1.30 -1.83 -12.21
CA HIS A 41 0.92 -1.77 -13.62
C HIS A 41 -0.40 -1.08 -13.89
N ASP A 42 -1.04 -0.50 -12.87
CA ASP A 42 -2.38 0.08 -12.99
C ASP A 42 -3.40 -0.89 -13.62
N ALA A 43 -3.31 -2.17 -13.23
CA ALA A 43 -4.11 -3.25 -13.82
C ALA A 43 -5.46 -3.47 -13.11
N TYR A 44 -5.78 -2.63 -12.11
CA TYR A 44 -7.04 -2.70 -11.38
C TYR A 44 -8.10 -1.81 -12.04
N LYS A 45 -9.36 -2.28 -12.03
CA LYS A 45 -10.51 -1.52 -12.53
C LYS A 45 -11.01 -0.56 -11.45
N ILE A 46 -10.33 0.57 -11.28
CA ILE A 46 -10.66 1.63 -10.32
C ILE A 46 -10.59 3.01 -11.00
N GLY A 47 -11.24 4.01 -10.41
CA GLY A 47 -11.09 5.41 -10.84
C GLY A 47 -11.40 5.65 -12.31
N HIS A 48 -10.43 6.25 -13.01
CA HIS A 48 -10.46 6.56 -14.45
C HIS A 48 -10.86 5.39 -15.36
N TYR A 49 -10.66 4.14 -14.92
CA TYR A 49 -11.14 2.99 -15.68
C TYR A 49 -12.66 3.06 -15.94
N TRP A 50 -13.43 3.55 -14.97
CA TRP A 50 -14.90 3.57 -15.02
C TRP A 50 -15.48 4.80 -15.72
N GLU A 51 -14.73 5.90 -15.83
CA GLU A 51 -15.18 7.14 -16.49
C GLU A 51 -15.56 6.94 -17.96
N LYS A 52 -14.91 5.98 -18.61
CA LYS A 52 -15.12 5.62 -20.02
C LYS A 52 -16.21 4.57 -20.23
N ILE A 53 -16.88 4.12 -19.16
CA ILE A 53 -17.92 3.09 -19.23
C ILE A 53 -19.26 3.74 -18.95
N THR A 54 -20.09 3.81 -19.98
CA THR A 54 -21.44 4.38 -19.92
C THR A 54 -22.27 3.75 -18.81
N ASN A 55 -22.93 4.59 -18.01
CA ASN A 55 -23.77 4.24 -16.85
C ASN A 55 -23.00 3.71 -15.62
N HIS A 56 -21.68 3.70 -15.65
CA HIS A 56 -20.83 3.25 -14.54
C HIS A 56 -19.81 4.29 -14.07
N GLU A 57 -19.91 5.52 -14.57
CA GLU A 57 -18.99 6.62 -14.29
C GLU A 57 -18.95 6.97 -12.80
N HIS A 58 -20.06 6.77 -12.08
CA HIS A 58 -20.11 6.97 -10.62
C HIS A 58 -19.06 6.15 -9.86
N ARG A 59 -18.60 5.02 -10.41
CA ARG A 59 -17.57 4.16 -9.81
C ARG A 59 -16.14 4.70 -9.96
N SER A 60 -15.96 5.82 -10.66
CA SER A 60 -14.68 6.53 -10.73
C SER A 60 -14.36 7.30 -9.44
N LEU A 61 -15.38 7.57 -8.62
CA LEU A 61 -15.25 8.31 -7.38
C LEU A 61 -15.35 7.39 -6.16
N CYS A 62 -14.63 7.76 -5.11
CA CYS A 62 -14.81 7.14 -3.80
C CYS A 62 -16.21 7.48 -3.27
N GLN A 63 -17.05 6.45 -3.07
CA GLN A 63 -18.43 6.63 -2.58
C GLN A 63 -18.51 7.22 -1.16
N ARG A 64 -17.39 7.29 -0.43
CA ARG A 64 -17.35 7.83 0.93
C ARG A 64 -16.95 9.30 1.01
N CYS A 65 -15.92 9.70 0.25
CA CYS A 65 -15.36 11.05 0.35
C CYS A 65 -15.47 11.86 -0.96
N GLY A 66 -15.97 11.26 -2.04
CA GLY A 66 -16.17 11.92 -3.33
C GLY A 66 -14.89 12.17 -4.14
N ALA A 67 -13.70 11.91 -3.60
CA ALA A 67 -12.45 12.07 -4.32
C ALA A 67 -12.32 11.05 -5.48
N PRO A 68 -11.59 11.39 -6.57
CA PRO A 68 -11.24 10.43 -7.60
C PRO A 68 -10.54 9.20 -7.01
N GLU A 69 -11.04 8.01 -7.32
CA GLU A 69 -10.57 6.81 -6.67
C GLU A 69 -9.32 6.24 -7.36
N SER A 70 -8.15 6.46 -6.76
CA SER A 70 -6.89 5.87 -7.20
C SER A 70 -6.37 4.83 -6.19
N MET A 71 -5.36 4.04 -6.58
CA MET A 71 -4.73 3.13 -5.61
C MET A 71 -4.02 3.88 -4.48
N GLU A 72 -3.46 5.06 -4.77
CA GLU A 72 -2.87 5.93 -3.74
C GLU A 72 -3.97 6.41 -2.78
N HIS A 73 -5.09 6.88 -3.33
CA HIS A 73 -6.23 7.27 -2.52
C HIS A 73 -6.69 6.13 -1.60
N ILE A 74 -6.95 4.94 -2.17
CA ILE A 74 -7.43 3.77 -1.42
C ILE A 74 -6.46 3.39 -0.29
N LEU A 75 -5.17 3.35 -0.58
CA LEU A 75 -4.17 2.81 0.34
C LEU A 75 -3.66 3.84 1.36
N THR A 76 -3.62 5.13 1.04
CA THR A 76 -2.90 6.11 1.86
C THR A 76 -3.66 7.39 2.21
N GLU A 77 -4.71 7.76 1.47
CA GLU A 77 -5.33 9.10 1.62
C GLU A 77 -6.81 9.05 2.07
N CYS A 78 -7.54 8.00 1.69
CA CYS A 78 -8.96 7.88 1.94
C CYS A 78 -9.29 7.89 3.45
N SER A 79 -10.34 8.64 3.81
CA SER A 79 -10.90 8.68 5.17
C SER A 79 -11.85 7.52 5.47
N SER A 80 -12.03 6.59 4.53
CA SER A 80 -12.95 5.46 4.72
C SER A 80 -12.55 4.57 5.90
N PRO A 81 -13.52 4.02 6.64
CA PRO A 81 -13.26 3.04 7.68
C PRO A 81 -12.45 1.85 7.16
N GLY A 82 -11.48 1.42 7.96
CA GLY A 82 -10.55 0.34 7.70
C GLY A 82 -9.14 0.80 7.30
N GLN A 83 -8.99 1.90 6.54
CA GLN A 83 -7.66 2.31 6.11
C GLN A 83 -6.83 2.84 7.30
N ASN A 84 -7.39 3.81 8.02
CA ASN A 84 -6.73 4.43 9.16
C ASN A 84 -6.48 3.41 10.27
N GLU A 85 -7.44 2.53 10.54
CA GLU A 85 -7.40 1.51 11.57
C GLU A 85 -6.28 0.50 11.29
N VAL A 86 -6.13 0.06 10.03
CA VAL A 86 -5.04 -0.85 9.65
C VAL A 86 -3.68 -0.16 9.77
N TRP A 87 -3.54 1.10 9.36
CA TRP A 87 -2.28 1.82 9.52
C TRP A 87 -1.95 2.13 10.99
N ASN A 88 -2.94 2.49 11.80
CA ASN A 88 -2.78 2.73 13.23
C ASN A 88 -2.41 1.43 13.96
N ALA A 89 -2.99 0.29 13.58
CA ALA A 89 -2.62 -1.01 14.10
C ALA A 89 -1.18 -1.39 13.70
N ALA A 90 -0.79 -1.13 12.46
CA ALA A 90 0.57 -1.36 11.98
C ALA A 90 1.59 -0.49 12.73
N GLU A 91 1.30 0.80 12.90
CA GLU A 91 2.10 1.72 13.69
C GLU A 91 2.23 1.25 15.14
N SER A 92 1.12 0.92 15.79
CA SER A 92 1.10 0.47 17.18
C SER A 92 1.94 -0.79 17.36
N PHE A 93 1.84 -1.74 16.43
CA PHE A 93 2.66 -2.96 16.43
C PHE A 93 4.15 -2.66 16.23
N TRP A 94 4.50 -1.79 15.28
CA TRP A 94 5.88 -1.38 15.03
C TRP A 94 6.50 -0.69 16.26
N ARG A 95 5.72 0.17 16.93
CA ARG A 95 6.13 0.94 18.11
C ARG A 95 6.39 0.09 19.35
N GLN A 96 5.96 -1.17 19.38
CA GLN A 96 6.34 -2.09 20.46
C GLN A 96 7.86 -2.31 20.53
N LYS A 97 8.59 -2.11 19.42
CA LYS A 97 10.04 -2.35 19.35
C LYS A 97 10.84 -1.21 18.73
N TYR A 98 10.24 -0.39 17.87
CA TYR A 98 10.94 0.63 17.10
C TYR A 98 10.25 1.99 17.27
N ASN A 99 11.03 3.03 17.56
CA ASN A 99 10.53 4.37 17.91
C ASN A 99 10.15 5.24 16.71
N HIS A 100 10.70 4.97 15.51
CA HIS A 100 10.45 5.76 14.32
C HIS A 100 9.41 5.07 13.43
N TRP A 101 8.28 5.73 13.22
CA TRP A 101 7.25 5.30 12.28
C TRP A 101 6.95 6.44 11.31
N THR A 102 6.74 6.08 10.05
CA THR A 102 6.29 7.00 9.02
C THR A 102 5.19 6.29 8.26
N ARG A 103 4.03 6.93 8.15
CA ARG A 103 2.92 6.39 7.37
C ARG A 103 3.39 6.23 5.92
N PRO A 104 3.25 5.03 5.31
CA PRO A 104 3.89 4.77 4.03
C PRO A 104 3.12 5.42 2.89
N SER A 105 3.83 6.03 1.94
CA SER A 105 3.28 6.44 0.65
C SER A 105 3.08 5.24 -0.28
N LEU A 106 2.31 5.39 -1.36
CA LEU A 106 2.18 4.34 -2.37
C LEU A 106 3.54 3.88 -2.91
N GLY A 107 4.45 4.84 -3.12
CA GLY A 107 5.84 4.57 -3.51
C GLY A 107 6.56 3.66 -2.52
N LEU A 108 6.46 3.94 -1.21
CA LEU A 108 7.11 3.14 -0.18
C LEU A 108 6.46 1.76 -0.01
N ILE A 109 5.13 1.66 -0.16
CA ILE A 109 4.42 0.37 -0.17
C ILE A 109 4.94 -0.52 -1.30
N LEU A 110 5.06 0.03 -2.51
CA LEU A 110 5.60 -0.69 -3.67
C LEU A 110 7.10 -1.00 -3.52
N GLY A 111 7.84 -0.13 -2.83
CA GLY A 111 9.28 -0.25 -2.61
C GLY A 111 9.70 -1.01 -1.35
N CYS A 112 8.78 -1.43 -0.49
CA CYS A 112 9.10 -1.92 0.87
C CYS A 112 10.07 -3.12 0.91
N ALA A 113 10.17 -3.89 -0.16
CA ALA A 113 11.13 -5.00 -0.26
C ALA A 113 12.58 -4.58 -0.48
N LEU A 114 12.81 -3.33 -0.85
CA LEU A 114 14.11 -2.74 -1.13
C LEU A 114 14.63 -1.87 0.03
N VAL A 115 13.80 -1.63 1.04
CA VAL A 115 14.16 -0.86 2.23
C VAL A 115 15.25 -1.59 3.03
N GLN A 116 16.22 -0.82 3.51
CA GLN A 116 17.36 -1.30 4.28
C GLN A 116 17.55 -0.46 5.55
N HIS A 117 17.30 -1.05 6.70
CA HIS A 117 17.55 -0.44 8.00
C HIS A 117 18.99 -0.72 8.42
N LYS A 118 19.61 0.29 9.04
CA LYS A 118 20.97 0.22 9.54
C LYS A 118 21.02 0.72 10.98
N THR A 119 21.97 0.21 11.76
CA THR A 119 22.34 0.82 13.05
C THR A 119 23.01 2.17 12.83
N GLN A 120 23.21 2.93 13.91
CA GLN A 120 24.03 4.16 13.88
C GLN A 120 25.46 3.91 13.36
N SER A 121 26.01 2.70 13.60
CA SER A 121 27.30 2.26 13.07
C SER A 121 27.26 1.75 11.61
N GLY A 122 26.11 1.83 10.93
CA GLY A 122 25.94 1.41 9.54
C GLY A 122 25.69 -0.08 9.32
N ARG A 123 25.58 -0.89 10.38
CA ARG A 123 25.34 -2.34 10.28
C ARG A 123 23.91 -2.64 9.84
N SER A 124 23.74 -3.46 8.80
CA SER A 124 22.41 -3.87 8.31
C SER A 124 21.59 -4.63 9.36
N LEU A 125 20.28 -4.38 9.36
CA LEU A 125 19.31 -4.96 10.29
C LEU A 125 18.27 -5.82 9.54
N PRO A 126 18.66 -7.00 9.02
CA PRO A 126 17.80 -7.81 8.12
C PRO A 126 16.49 -8.29 8.76
N GLY A 127 16.47 -8.45 10.10
CA GLY A 127 15.24 -8.77 10.84
C GLY A 127 14.23 -7.62 10.81
N VAL A 128 14.71 -6.38 10.89
CA VAL A 128 13.90 -5.16 10.79
C VAL A 128 13.37 -5.01 9.37
N ASP A 129 14.23 -5.22 8.37
CA ASP A 129 13.85 -5.17 6.95
C ASP A 129 12.75 -6.18 6.62
N ARG A 130 12.89 -7.42 7.11
CA ARG A 130 11.89 -8.46 6.92
C ARG A 130 10.56 -8.10 7.59
N LEU A 131 10.61 -7.61 8.83
CA LEU A 131 9.41 -7.19 9.55
C LEU A 131 8.70 -6.05 8.82
N PHE A 132 9.44 -5.00 8.45
CA PHE A 132 8.91 -3.85 7.72
C PHE A 132 8.26 -4.29 6.41
N ARG A 133 8.97 -5.07 5.60
CA ARG A 133 8.46 -5.63 4.34
C ARG A 133 7.13 -6.37 4.54
N ILE A 134 7.04 -7.25 5.54
CA ILE A 134 5.84 -8.02 5.81
C ILE A 134 4.71 -7.10 6.28
N LEU A 135 4.98 -6.26 7.27
CA LEU A 135 3.98 -5.37 7.87
C LEU A 135 3.36 -4.44 6.82
N ILE A 136 4.19 -3.71 6.08
CA ILE A 136 3.72 -2.72 5.09
C ILE A 136 2.92 -3.40 3.97
N SER A 137 3.43 -4.53 3.45
CA SER A 137 2.74 -5.22 2.33
C SER A 137 1.43 -5.89 2.75
N GLN A 138 1.38 -6.47 3.96
CA GLN A 138 0.17 -7.11 4.49
C GLN A 138 -0.89 -6.07 4.84
N SER A 139 -0.50 -4.96 5.47
CA SER A 139 -1.40 -3.85 5.78
C SER A 139 -2.03 -3.25 4.52
N ALA A 140 -1.22 -2.94 3.50
CA ALA A 140 -1.74 -2.43 2.24
C ALA A 140 -2.69 -3.43 1.55
N PHE A 141 -2.34 -4.73 1.55
CA PHE A 141 -3.20 -5.75 0.98
C PHE A 141 -4.51 -5.94 1.77
N LEU A 142 -4.48 -5.81 3.10
CA LEU A 142 -5.68 -5.86 3.93
C LEU A 142 -6.60 -4.67 3.63
N ILE A 143 -6.06 -3.46 3.53
CA ILE A 143 -6.81 -2.26 3.15
C ILE A 143 -7.49 -2.44 1.80
N TRP A 144 -6.74 -2.94 0.80
CA TRP A 144 -7.28 -3.25 -0.51
C TRP A 144 -8.46 -4.23 -0.43
N LYS A 145 -8.31 -5.33 0.33
CA LYS A 145 -9.40 -6.30 0.54
C LYS A 145 -10.63 -5.68 1.21
N LEU A 146 -10.45 -4.87 2.26
CA LEU A 146 -11.54 -4.19 2.94
C LEU A 146 -12.30 -3.24 2.00
N ARG A 147 -11.57 -2.52 1.14
CA ARG A 147 -12.19 -1.70 0.08
C ARG A 147 -12.94 -2.56 -0.94
N CYS A 148 -12.37 -3.70 -1.37
CA CYS A 148 -13.07 -4.61 -2.28
C CYS A 148 -14.37 -5.12 -1.67
N GLU A 149 -14.35 -5.57 -0.41
CA GLU A 149 -15.53 -6.04 0.31
C GLU A 149 -16.63 -4.98 0.32
N ARG A 150 -16.27 -3.76 0.70
CA ARG A 150 -17.20 -2.63 0.80
C ARG A 150 -17.85 -2.27 -0.53
N VAL A 151 -17.05 -2.20 -1.60
CA VAL A 151 -17.52 -1.68 -2.90
C VAL A 151 -18.14 -2.77 -3.78
N ILE A 152 -17.78 -4.04 -3.60
CA ILE A 152 -18.20 -5.14 -4.46
C ILE A 152 -19.29 -6.00 -3.79
N THR A 153 -19.14 -6.30 -2.51
CA THR A 153 -20.09 -7.18 -1.80
C THR A 153 -21.28 -6.41 -1.23
N HIS A 154 -21.07 -5.20 -0.71
CA HIS A 154 -22.10 -4.40 -0.04
C HIS A 154 -22.31 -3.01 -0.67
N PRO A 155 -22.68 -2.92 -1.97
CA PRO A 155 -22.83 -1.62 -2.64
C PRO A 155 -23.91 -0.71 -2.03
N ASP A 156 -24.90 -1.27 -1.33
CA ASP A 156 -26.11 -0.57 -0.85
C ASP A 156 -26.17 -0.41 0.69
N GLU A 157 -25.18 -0.88 1.45
CA GLU A 157 -25.14 -0.65 2.89
C GLU A 157 -24.43 0.68 3.19
N GLU A 158 -25.23 1.74 3.36
CA GLU A 158 -24.77 2.96 4.03
C GLU A 158 -24.30 2.60 5.44
N HIS A 159 -23.00 2.31 5.58
CA HIS A 159 -22.40 2.14 6.89
C HIS A 159 -22.34 3.52 7.56
N SER A 160 -23.41 3.85 8.29
CA SER A 160 -23.48 4.93 9.26
C SER A 160 -22.25 4.90 10.17
N ALA A 161 -21.75 6.10 10.46
CA ALA A 161 -20.52 6.39 11.18
C ALA A 161 -20.39 5.72 12.55
#